data_AF-A0A8S9PXR9-F1
#
_entry.id   AF-A0A8S9PXR9-F1
#
_cell.length_a   1.000
_cell.length_b   1.000
_cell.length_c   1.000
_cell.angle_alpha   90.00
_cell.angle_beta   90.00
_cell.angle_gamma   90.00
#
_symmetry.space_group_name_H-M   'P 1'
#
loop_
_entity.id
_entity.type
_entity.pdbx_description
1 polymer ?
#
loop_
_entity_poly.entity_id
_entity_poly.type
_entity_poly.pdbx_seq_one_letter_code
_entity_poly.pdbx_strand_id
1 'polypeptide(L)'
;MDDGSGFISMYVEIDSKSLTPPNEISVELRFFVYNKKKNKYFTIQDVEVKRFNALKTVWGLGRVLLYDTFNNPGNGYIFEGDQCEFGVHVIVSPPPTDEAGIGAVVDKPV
;
A
#
# COMPACT_ATOMS: atom_id res chain seq x y z
N MET A 1 17.09 -11.87 -1.27
CA MET A 1 15.86 -11.06 -1.16
C MET A 1 16.33 -9.66 -0.83
N ASP A 2 16.13 -8.71 -1.71
CA ASP A 2 16.45 -7.31 -1.39
C ASP A 2 15.38 -6.87 -0.37
N ASP A 3 15.85 -6.72 0.86
CA ASP A 3 15.14 -6.57 2.14
C ASP A 3 14.48 -5.18 2.31
N GLY A 4 14.48 -4.37 1.26
CA GLY A 4 14.06 -2.97 1.35
C GLY A 4 15.16 -2.07 1.92
N SER A 5 16.39 -2.57 2.10
CA SER A 5 17.52 -1.73 2.46
C SER A 5 17.71 -0.58 1.46
N GLY A 6 17.93 0.62 2.00
CA GLY A 6 18.08 1.83 1.19
C GLY A 6 16.77 2.42 0.66
N PHE A 7 15.60 1.97 1.14
CA PHE A 7 14.31 2.58 0.80
C PHE A 7 13.53 3.05 2.03
N ILE A 8 12.78 4.13 1.84
CA ILE A 8 11.64 4.46 2.68
C ILE A 8 10.53 3.43 2.40
N SER A 9 10.08 2.77 3.46
CA SER A 9 8.92 1.87 3.45
C SER A 9 7.70 2.56 4.04
N MET A 10 6.50 2.19 3.58
CA MET A 10 5.25 2.70 4.15
C MET A 10 4.25 1.55 4.33
N TYR A 11 3.57 1.54 5.47
CA TYR A 11 2.62 0.49 5.86
C TYR A 11 1.35 1.10 6.47
N VAL A 12 0.25 0.38 6.31
CA VAL A 12 -1.02 0.60 7.01
C VAL A 12 -1.24 -0.56 7.95
N GLU A 13 -1.62 -0.25 9.17
CA GLU A 13 -2.04 -1.21 10.18
C GLU A 13 -3.50 -0.97 10.57
N ILE A 14 -4.28 -2.04 10.65
CA ILE A 14 -5.64 -2.02 11.21
C ILE A 14 -5.59 -2.67 12.59
N ASP A 15 -6.31 -2.09 13.56
CA ASP A 15 -6.45 -2.71 14.87
C ASP A 15 -7.12 -4.09 14.74
N SER A 16 -6.39 -5.14 15.10
CA SER A 16 -6.87 -6.53 15.14
C SER A 16 -8.23 -6.70 15.85
N LYS A 17 -8.51 -5.89 16.88
CA LYS A 17 -9.78 -5.94 17.63
C LYS A 17 -10.97 -5.51 16.79
N SER A 18 -10.74 -4.74 15.73
CA SER A 18 -11.75 -4.32 14.77
C SER A 18 -12.07 -5.41 13.73
N LEU A 19 -11.30 -6.51 13.71
CA LEU A 19 -11.41 -7.61 12.74
C LEU A 19 -11.76 -8.91 13.47
N THR A 20 -12.99 -9.04 13.98
CA THR A 20 -13.46 -10.29 14.60
C THR A 20 -13.57 -11.40 13.55
N PRO A 21 -12.88 -12.55 13.70
CA PRO A 21 -13.00 -13.65 12.75
C PRO A 21 -14.47 -14.10 12.56
N PRO A 22 -14.91 -14.41 11.33
CA PRO A 22 -14.12 -14.59 10.10
C PRO A 22 -13.95 -13.31 9.25
N ASN A 23 -14.19 -12.12 9.81
CA ASN A 23 -14.22 -10.89 9.02
C ASN A 23 -12.87 -10.59 8.36
N GLU A 24 -12.92 -10.31 7.06
CA GLU A 24 -11.80 -9.80 6.27
C GLU A 24 -12.19 -8.50 5.58
N ILE A 25 -11.25 -7.58 5.47
CA ILE A 25 -11.43 -6.33 4.72
C ILE A 25 -10.43 -6.31 3.59
N SER A 26 -10.95 -6.19 2.37
CA SER A 26 -10.14 -6.01 1.17
C SER A 26 -9.94 -4.51 0.92
N VAL A 27 -8.70 -4.09 0.73
CA VAL A 27 -8.32 -2.68 0.63
C VAL A 27 -7.33 -2.47 -0.50
N GLU A 28 -7.55 -1.44 -1.30
CA GLU A 28 -6.52 -0.87 -2.19
C GLU A 28 -5.77 0.23 -1.47
N LEU A 29 -4.44 0.19 -1.54
CA LEU A 29 -3.55 1.14 -0.88
C LEU A 29 -2.80 1.99 -1.90
N ARG A 30 -2.86 3.30 -1.70
CA ARG A 30 -2.03 4.27 -2.42
C ARG A 30 -1.29 5.15 -1.42
N PHE A 31 0.02 5.19 -1.54
CA PHE A 31 0.90 5.97 -0.67
C PHE A 31 1.39 7.22 -1.38
N PHE A 32 1.62 8.26 -0.59
CA PHE A 32 2.04 9.57 -1.06
C PHE A 32 3.22 10.08 -0.23
N VAL A 33 4.21 10.66 -0.91
CA VAL A 33 5.32 11.39 -0.29
C VAL A 33 5.32 12.80 -0.89
N TYR A 34 5.07 13.81 -0.07
CA TYR A 34 5.01 15.19 -0.55
C TYR A 34 6.41 15.69 -0.93
N ASN A 35 6.48 16.39 -2.06
CA ASN A 35 7.70 17.05 -2.53
C ASN A 35 7.45 18.55 -2.59
N LYS A 36 7.99 19.29 -1.62
CA LYS A 36 7.81 20.74 -1.49
C LYS A 36 8.41 21.49 -2.67
N LYS A 37 9.57 21.06 -3.17
CA LYS A 37 10.25 21.69 -4.31
C LYS A 37 9.42 21.63 -5.59
N LYS A 38 8.74 20.52 -5.83
CA LYS A 38 7.85 20.33 -6.99
C LYS A 38 6.40 20.78 -6.72
N ASN A 39 6.06 21.04 -5.45
CA ASN A 39 4.71 21.23 -4.96
C ASN A 39 3.74 20.13 -5.44
N LYS A 40 4.17 18.87 -5.34
CA LYS A 40 3.44 17.70 -5.83
C LYS A 40 3.73 16.49 -4.96
N TYR A 41 2.83 15.51 -4.98
CA TYR A 41 3.07 14.21 -4.35
C TYR A 41 3.73 13.24 -5.34
N PHE A 42 4.83 12.62 -4.89
CA PHE A 42 5.20 11.32 -5.42
C PHE A 42 4.14 10.31 -4.95
N THR A 43 3.58 9.55 -5.88
CA THR A 43 2.49 8.62 -5.61
C THR A 43 2.90 7.23 -6.05
N ILE A 44 2.69 6.24 -5.18
CA ILE A 44 2.85 4.82 -5.52
C ILE A 44 1.59 4.07 -5.08
N GLN A 45 1.08 3.21 -5.95
CA GLN A 45 -0.08 2.37 -5.68
C GLN A 45 0.37 0.91 -5.64
N ASP A 46 -0.09 0.18 -4.65
CA ASP A 46 0.05 -1.27 -4.65
C ASP A 46 -0.93 -1.85 -5.67
N VAL A 47 -0.44 -2.72 -6.55
CA VAL A 47 -1.25 -3.31 -7.62
C VAL A 47 -2.16 -4.41 -7.11
N GLU A 48 -1.88 -4.95 -5.92
CA GLU A 48 -2.68 -6.00 -5.32
C GLU A 48 -3.62 -5.45 -4.24
N VAL A 49 -4.84 -5.95 -4.24
CA VAL A 49 -5.78 -5.76 -3.14
C VAL A 49 -5.26 -6.46 -1.89
N LYS A 50 -5.21 -5.74 -0.78
CA LYS A 50 -4.71 -6.24 0.50
C LYS A 50 -5.84 -6.71 1.38
N ARG A 51 -5.75 -7.96 1.83
CA ARG A 51 -6.73 -8.59 2.70
C ARG A 51 -6.27 -8.50 4.14
N PHE A 52 -6.90 -7.61 4.89
CA PHE A 52 -6.69 -7.49 6.32
C PHE A 52 -7.59 -8.50 7.04
N ASN A 53 -7.02 -9.24 7.99
CA ASN A 53 -7.75 -10.11 8.90
C ASN A 53 -7.05 -10.14 10.27
N ALA A 54 -7.63 -10.83 11.25
CA ALA A 54 -7.10 -10.88 12.62
C ALA A 54 -5.64 -11.39 12.72
N LEU A 55 -5.17 -12.17 11.74
CA LEU A 55 -3.80 -12.71 11.69
C LEU A 55 -2.85 -11.86 10.84
N LYS A 56 -3.39 -11.03 9.94
CA LYS A 56 -2.63 -10.19 9.01
C LYS A 56 -3.20 -8.77 9.02
N THR A 57 -2.72 -7.96 9.96
CA THR A 57 -3.18 -6.60 10.21
C THR A 57 -2.35 -5.52 9.55
N VAL A 58 -1.17 -5.85 9.02
CA VAL A 58 -0.21 -4.90 8.44
C VAL A 58 0.05 -5.21 6.97
N TRP A 59 -0.14 -4.21 6.12
CA TRP A 59 0.16 -4.25 4.69
C TRP A 59 0.82 -2.97 4.22
N GLY A 60 1.67 -3.05 3.20
CA GLY A 60 2.37 -1.89 2.67
C GLY A 60 3.43 -2.24 1.65
N LEU A 61 4.24 -1.25 1.33
CA LEU A 61 5.31 -1.34 0.34
C LEU A 61 6.66 -1.08 1.02
N GLY A 62 7.55 -2.05 0.92
CA GLY A 62 8.92 -1.93 1.45
C GLY A 62 9.82 -1.00 0.65
N ARG A 63 9.41 -0.58 -0.56
CA ARG A 63 10.23 0.19 -1.49
C ARG A 63 9.46 1.33 -2.13
N VAL A 64 9.05 2.30 -1.32
CA VAL A 64 8.30 3.47 -1.80
C VAL A 64 9.23 4.46 -2.49
N LEU A 65 10.30 4.86 -1.81
CA LEU A 65 11.23 5.89 -2.30
C LEU A 65 12.64 5.57 -1.83
N LEU A 66 13.65 5.75 -2.69
CA LEU A 66 15.04 5.59 -2.30
C LEU A 66 15.39 6.53 -1.13
N TYR A 67 16.04 6.00 -0.11
CA TYR A 67 16.45 6.73 1.09
C TYR A 67 17.37 7.90 0.74
N ASP A 68 18.36 7.69 -0.13
CA ASP A 68 19.27 8.76 -0.56
C ASP A 68 18.54 9.86 -1.34
N THR A 69 17.55 9.47 -2.16
CA THR A 69 16.69 10.42 -2.88
C THR A 69 15.85 11.24 -1.90
N PHE A 70 15.30 10.60 -0.87
CA PHE A 70 14.50 11.27 0.16
C PHE A 70 15.33 12.26 0.99
N ASN A 71 16.52 11.84 1.45
CA ASN A 71 17.38 12.64 2.33
C ASN A 71 18.20 13.72 1.63
N ASN A 72 18.37 13.65 0.31
CA ASN A 72 19.05 14.69 -0.43
C ASN A 72 18.23 16.00 -0.39
N PRO A 73 18.73 17.10 0.25
CA PRO A 73 17.98 18.35 0.37
C PRO A 73 17.59 18.95 -0.99
N GLY A 74 18.37 18.68 -2.03
CA GLY A 74 18.10 19.13 -3.39
C GLY A 74 16.86 18.51 -4.03
N ASN A 75 16.35 17.40 -3.48
CA ASN A 75 15.16 16.72 -3.98
C ASN A 75 13.87 17.25 -3.37
N GLY A 76 13.91 17.92 -2.21
CA GLY A 76 12.77 18.65 -1.65
C GLY A 76 11.69 17.81 -0.95
N TYR A 77 12.04 16.62 -0.46
CA TYR A 77 11.15 15.79 0.36
C TYR A 77 11.23 16.13 1.86
N ILE A 78 12.39 16.61 2.32
CA ILE A 78 12.59 17.17 3.66
C ILE A 78 12.63 18.69 3.53
N PHE A 79 11.89 19.39 4.38
CA PHE A 79 11.81 20.84 4.43
C PHE A 79 12.23 21.40 5.79
N GLU A 80 12.15 22.72 5.97
CA GLU A 80 12.65 23.42 7.16
C GLU A 80 12.23 22.75 8.47
N GLY A 81 13.21 22.56 9.37
CA GLY A 81 13.00 21.88 10.65
C GLY A 81 12.93 20.36 10.55
N ASP A 82 13.57 19.76 9.53
CA ASP A 82 13.60 18.30 9.29
C ASP A 82 12.21 17.68 9.15
N GLN A 83 11.26 18.48 8.68
CA GLN A 83 9.88 18.07 8.49
C GLN A 83 9.69 17.43 7.11
N CYS A 84 8.80 16.45 7.04
CA CYS A 84 8.39 15.77 5.82
C CYS A 84 6.90 15.40 5.94
N GLU A 85 6.23 15.18 4.81
CA GLU A 85 4.81 14.87 4.79
C GLU A 85 4.54 13.60 3.97
N PHE A 86 3.76 12.72 4.58
CA PHE A 86 3.34 11.44 4.03
C PHE A 86 1.82 11.35 4.05
N GLY A 87 1.27 10.66 3.05
CA GLY A 87 -0.16 10.39 2.97
C GLY A 87 -0.43 8.94 2.59
N VAL A 88 -1.65 8.51 2.88
CA VAL A 88 -2.21 7.25 2.38
C VAL A 88 -3.66 7.46 2.00
N HIS A 89 -4.06 6.86 0.88
CA HIS A 89 -5.45 6.74 0.46
C HIS A 89 -5.81 5.25 0.51
N VAL A 90 -6.83 4.97 1.33
CA VAL A 90 -7.35 3.65 1.62
C VAL A 90 -8.72 3.55 0.95
N ILE A 91 -8.87 2.62 0.01
CA ILE A 91 -10.18 2.34 -0.62
C ILE A 91 -10.60 0.94 -0.17
N VAL A 92 -11.71 0.85 0.56
CA VAL A 92 -12.27 -0.44 0.98
C VAL A 92 -13.05 -1.04 -0.18
N SER A 93 -12.63 -2.21 -0.63
CA SER A 93 -13.38 -2.98 -1.62
C SER A 93 -14.60 -3.62 -0.95
N PRO A 94 -15.75 -3.64 -1.63
CA PRO A 94 -16.90 -4.39 -1.14
C PRO A 94 -16.53 -5.88 -0.98
N PRO A 95 -17.19 -6.60 -0.05
CA PRO A 95 -17.01 -8.04 0.04
C PRO A 95 -17.34 -8.68 -1.33
N PRO A 96 -16.66 -9.79 -1.69
CA PRO A 96 -17.02 -10.54 -2.89
C PRO A 96 -18.52 -10.87 -2.83
N THR A 97 -19.31 -10.36 -3.77
CA THR A 97 -20.69 -10.83 -3.95
C THR A 97 -20.63 -12.27 -4.40
N ASP A 98 -21.35 -13.17 -3.71
CA ASP A 98 -21.43 -14.62 -3.96
C ASP A 98 -22.00 -15.02 -5.34
N GLU A 99 -22.02 -14.12 -6.33
CA GLU A 99 -22.55 -14.38 -7.67
C GLU A 99 -21.55 -14.03 -8.77
N ALA A 100 -20.53 -14.87 -8.89
CA ALA A 100 -19.96 -15.21 -10.20
C ALA A 100 -19.30 -16.58 -10.07
N GLY A 101 -20.05 -17.65 -10.36
CA GLY A 101 -19.47 -18.96 -10.62
C GLY A 101 -18.56 -18.86 -11.84
N ILE A 102 -17.26 -18.66 -11.63
CA ILE A 102 -16.26 -18.74 -12.71
C ILE A 102 -15.93 -20.22 -12.89
N GLY A 103 -16.72 -20.90 -13.72
CA GLY A 103 -16.39 -22.25 -14.19
C GLY A 103 -15.36 -22.17 -15.32
N ALA A 104 -14.24 -22.87 -15.20
CA ALA A 104 -13.35 -23.11 -16.32
C ALA A 104 -13.93 -24.22 -17.19
N VAL A 105 -14.25 -23.92 -18.45
CA VAL A 105 -14.62 -24.94 -19.44
C VAL A 105 -13.32 -25.48 -20.03
N VAL A 106 -13.01 -26.75 -19.78
CA VAL A 106 -11.91 -27.45 -20.46
C VAL A 106 -12.50 -28.24 -21.61
N ASP A 107 -12.33 -27.73 -22.83
CA ASP A 107 -12.62 -28.52 -24.02
C ASP A 107 -11.61 -29.66 -24.11
N LYS A 108 -12.12 -30.89 -24.23
CA LYS A 108 -11.27 -32.05 -24.54
C LYS A 108 -10.87 -31.98 -26.02
N PRO A 109 -9.59 -32.17 -26.36
CA PRO A 109 -9.19 -32.27 -27.77
C PRO A 109 -9.87 -33.48 -28.43
N VAL A 110 -10.28 -33.28 -29.68
CA VAL A 110 -10.94 -34.29 -30.56
C VAL A 110 -10.01 -35.45 -30.85
#